data_AF-A0A3P8R3S0-F1
#
_entry.id   AF-A0A3P8R3S0-F1
#
_cell.length_a   1.000
_cell.length_b   1.000
_cell.length_c   1.000
_cell.angle_alpha   90.00
_cell.angle_beta   90.00
_cell.angle_gamma   90.00
#
_symmetry.space_group_name_H-M   'P 1'
#
loop_
_entity.id
_entity.type
_entity.pdbx_description
1 polymer ?
#
loop_
_entity_poly.entity_id
_entity_poly.type
_entity_poly.pdbx_seq_one_letter_code
_entity_poly.pdbx_strand_id
1 'polypeptide(L)'
;MPPTTPYAGKFSSCVPYSSNANHQQPTSPYRSSTVPKPARENIYNGAYSVGENPYDIPQPHSGAYRSASVSSVNAKEHHYTSCALSENPYSSPQPYSPRQHSTSCPGRAHRHTSGSSGSSSDQSCRNNNNVAAAKARFYGHGVTTSYGEMCYHDNSLVSASLEALIQHLVPTVDYYPDRSYVFTFLLSSRLFLPPYELMTRVCHLCVEQQRSGDALLDKIRFREVAPKLVQLLTEWTETFPYDFRDERMMRCLKDMTLHVARGDEVSYSWRAMQQMTQRLIKRLSALGQYEEAVAALNVVAMERPASLKSKQASAQRSDVLSVCDDPFVLAQQLTHIELDRLSFIGPEEFIQTFAMKDPLENHKGFFRKRKTSNLEAYVSWFNRLSYLVATEICMPMKKKHRARIIEFFIDVAQECFNIGNFNSLMAIITGMNMSPVARLKKTWNKVNTDKFEILEHQMDPSSNFSNYRTALRGATQRSETAHSSQEKIVIPFFSLLIKDIYFLNEGCASRLPNGHINFEKLWELAKQVSEFLVWRQVVCPFDRERRILQYLVTTPIFTEDELHLASYESEGPENNMEKDSRRSLRSSLLHRENRT
;
A
#
# COMPACT_ATOMS: atom_id res chain seq x y z
N MET A 1 5.63 7.98 15.54
CA MET A 1 5.11 9.18 14.86
C MET A 1 4.95 8.78 13.42
N PRO A 2 3.80 9.02 12.77
CA PRO A 2 3.74 8.88 11.32
C PRO A 2 4.85 9.73 10.69
N PRO A 3 5.38 9.34 9.52
CA PRO A 3 6.32 10.20 8.80
C PRO A 3 5.65 11.56 8.63
N THR A 4 6.26 12.58 9.24
CA THR A 4 5.80 13.96 9.15
C THR A 4 5.96 14.40 7.70
N THR A 5 4.88 14.33 6.92
CA THR A 5 4.80 15.08 5.68
C THR A 5 4.82 16.57 6.04
N PRO A 6 5.48 17.44 5.25
CA PRO A 6 5.61 18.87 5.54
C PRO A 6 4.28 19.66 5.56
N TYR A 7 3.13 18.99 5.42
CA TYR A 7 1.80 19.57 5.36
C TYR A 7 1.18 19.97 6.71
N ALA A 8 1.86 19.73 7.83
CA ALA A 8 1.35 20.11 9.16
C ALA A 8 1.39 21.62 9.44
N GLY A 9 2.11 22.42 8.65
CA GLY A 9 2.44 23.81 8.99
C GLY A 9 1.55 24.92 8.44
N LYS A 10 0.61 24.66 7.51
CA LYS A 10 -0.09 25.74 6.76
C LYS A 10 -1.58 25.96 7.05
N PHE A 11 -2.18 25.22 7.98
CA PHE A 11 -3.61 25.39 8.32
C PHE A 11 -3.89 25.46 9.82
N SER A 12 -2.97 26.01 10.60
CA SER A 12 -3.20 26.35 12.01
C SER A 12 -3.19 27.86 12.19
N SER A 13 -4.32 28.50 11.88
CA SER A 13 -4.66 29.80 12.45
C SER A 13 -5.92 29.64 13.31
N CYS A 14 -5.70 29.26 14.56
CA CYS A 14 -6.67 29.47 15.64
C CYS A 14 -5.89 29.88 16.90
N VAL A 15 -6.39 30.95 17.51
CA VAL A 15 -5.80 31.80 18.56
C VAL A 15 -5.32 31.00 19.80
N PRO A 16 -4.14 31.26 20.37
CA PRO A 16 -3.76 30.65 21.63
C PRO A 16 -4.44 31.36 22.82
N TYR A 17 -5.21 30.59 23.59
CA TYR A 17 -5.66 30.96 24.93
C TYR A 17 -4.45 30.99 25.87
N SER A 18 -4.32 32.08 26.60
CA SER A 18 -3.30 32.32 27.61
C SER A 18 -3.60 31.52 28.89
N SER A 19 -2.60 30.81 29.42
CA SER A 19 -2.56 30.45 30.83
C SER A 19 -1.11 30.38 31.34
N ASN A 20 -0.80 31.34 32.21
CA ASN A 20 0.37 31.37 33.08
C ASN A 20 0.36 30.18 34.05
N ALA A 21 1.49 29.50 34.22
CA ALA A 21 1.95 29.05 35.54
C ALA A 21 3.44 28.68 35.50
N ASN A 22 4.18 29.28 36.42
CA ASN A 22 5.58 29.08 36.75
C ASN A 22 5.94 27.61 37.02
N HIS A 23 7.13 27.15 36.58
CA HIS A 23 8.18 26.65 37.49
C HIS A 23 9.51 26.29 36.78
N GLN A 24 10.55 27.03 37.19
CA GLN A 24 11.96 26.68 37.42
C GLN A 24 12.62 25.50 36.67
N GLN A 25 13.64 25.87 35.87
CA GLN A 25 14.76 25.00 35.46
C GLN A 25 15.67 24.63 36.64
N PRO A 26 16.36 23.48 36.54
CA PRO A 26 17.72 23.38 37.03
C PRO A 26 18.73 22.99 35.94
N THR A 27 19.94 23.46 36.22
CA THR A 27 21.19 23.53 35.46
C THR A 27 21.89 22.20 35.20
N SER A 28 22.60 22.14 34.07
CA SER A 28 23.65 21.15 33.73
C SER A 28 24.96 21.40 34.49
N PRO A 29 25.78 20.35 34.70
CA PRO A 29 27.23 20.50 34.73
C PRO A 29 27.97 19.56 33.75
N TYR A 30 28.94 20.12 33.00
CA TYR A 30 30.33 19.68 32.72
C TYR A 30 30.63 18.14 32.63
N ARG A 31 31.53 17.57 31.79
CA ARG A 31 32.63 18.00 30.90
C ARG A 31 33.15 16.74 30.16
N SER A 32 33.73 16.93 28.97
CA SER A 32 34.90 16.23 28.38
C SER A 32 35.31 14.83 28.88
N SER A 33 35.33 13.85 27.96
CA SER A 33 36.43 12.86 27.85
C SER A 33 36.44 12.18 26.48
N THR A 34 37.65 11.92 26.00
CA THR A 34 38.06 11.48 24.66
C THR A 34 38.29 9.96 24.57
N VAL A 35 38.39 9.46 23.32
CA VAL A 35 39.13 8.25 22.82
C VAL A 35 38.30 6.93 22.69
N PRO A 36 38.57 5.98 21.74
CA PRO A 36 39.19 6.01 20.39
C PRO A 36 38.35 5.37 19.25
N LYS A 37 38.80 5.56 17.99
CA LYS A 37 38.41 4.80 16.77
C LYS A 37 39.02 3.40 16.73
N PRO A 38 38.37 2.40 16.10
CA PRO A 38 39.04 1.22 15.56
C PRO A 38 39.32 1.34 14.05
N ALA A 39 40.34 0.59 13.65
CA ALA A 39 41.12 0.67 12.43
C ALA A 39 40.42 0.13 11.17
N ARG A 40 40.92 0.62 10.02
CA ARG A 40 40.65 0.13 8.67
C ARG A 40 41.48 -1.13 8.41
N GLU A 41 40.84 -2.18 7.90
CA GLU A 41 41.53 -3.23 7.14
C GLU A 41 41.09 -3.16 5.68
N ASN A 42 42.10 -3.09 4.80
CA ASN A 42 42.00 -3.13 3.35
C ASN A 42 41.95 -4.60 2.90
N ILE A 43 40.97 -4.98 2.08
CA ILE A 43 41.06 -6.19 1.25
C ILE A 43 40.59 -5.85 -0.18
N TYR A 44 41.58 -5.85 -1.07
CA TYR A 44 41.61 -6.12 -2.51
C TYR A 44 40.39 -5.87 -3.42
N ASN A 45 40.64 -5.00 -4.40
CA ASN A 45 39.93 -4.81 -5.66
C ASN A 45 39.77 -6.12 -6.46
N GLY A 46 38.54 -6.42 -6.89
CA GLY A 46 38.23 -7.26 -8.04
C GLY A 46 37.36 -6.44 -9.00
N ALA A 47 37.89 -6.14 -10.17
CA ALA A 47 37.20 -5.40 -11.23
C ALA A 47 36.03 -6.22 -11.79
N TYR A 48 34.84 -5.62 -11.89
CA TYR A 48 33.76 -6.11 -12.74
C TYR A 48 33.06 -4.95 -13.45
N SER A 49 32.74 -5.22 -14.71
CA SER A 49 32.41 -4.31 -15.80
C SER A 49 31.13 -3.51 -15.61
N VAL A 50 31.15 -2.35 -16.26
CA VAL A 50 30.04 -1.42 -16.48
C VAL A 50 28.91 -2.07 -17.28
N GLY A 51 27.68 -1.94 -16.76
CA GLY A 51 26.51 -1.60 -17.58
C GLY A 51 25.50 -2.71 -17.87
N GLU A 52 24.62 -3.03 -16.92
CA GLU A 52 23.25 -3.49 -17.22
C GLU A 52 22.25 -2.77 -16.29
N ASN A 53 21.12 -2.38 -16.90
CA ASN A 53 20.13 -1.45 -16.37
C ASN A 53 19.14 -2.19 -15.44
N PRO A 54 18.78 -1.66 -14.25
CA PRO A 54 17.89 -2.33 -13.29
C PRO A 54 16.44 -2.58 -13.77
N TYR A 55 16.10 -2.20 -15.01
CA TYR A 55 14.79 -2.46 -15.62
C TYR A 55 14.75 -3.72 -16.50
N ASP A 56 15.86 -4.43 -16.68
CA ASP A 56 15.88 -5.73 -17.37
C ASP A 56 15.67 -6.87 -16.36
N ILE A 57 14.43 -7.01 -15.88
CA ILE A 57 13.95 -8.27 -15.31
C ILE A 57 13.13 -8.97 -16.40
N PRO A 58 13.56 -10.15 -16.90
CA PRO A 58 12.75 -10.94 -17.80
C PRO A 58 11.46 -11.35 -17.09
N GLN A 59 10.31 -10.94 -17.62
CA GLN A 59 9.05 -11.52 -17.18
C GLN A 59 9.05 -13.03 -17.48
N PRO A 60 8.45 -13.87 -16.63
CA PRO A 60 8.24 -15.28 -16.96
C PRO A 60 7.27 -15.34 -18.16
N HIS A 61 7.76 -15.83 -19.30
CA HIS A 61 6.95 -16.13 -20.47
C HIS A 61 5.78 -17.06 -20.08
N SER A 62 4.57 -16.52 -20.06
CA SER A 62 3.36 -17.32 -20.20
C SER A 62 3.33 -17.84 -21.65
N GLY A 63 3.26 -19.16 -21.80
CA GLY A 63 3.41 -19.86 -23.08
C GLY A 63 2.56 -19.28 -24.21
N ALA A 64 3.22 -18.81 -25.26
CA ALA A 64 2.60 -18.52 -26.53
C ALA A 64 2.31 -19.85 -27.25
N TYR A 65 1.02 -20.15 -27.45
CA TYR A 65 0.61 -21.12 -28.46
C TYR A 65 1.08 -20.62 -29.83
N ARG A 66 1.88 -21.44 -30.52
CA ARG A 66 2.20 -21.25 -31.94
C ARG A 66 0.91 -21.38 -32.76
N SER A 67 0.47 -20.29 -33.38
CA SER A 67 -0.39 -20.36 -34.56
C SER A 67 0.49 -20.17 -35.79
N ALA A 68 0.57 -21.22 -36.61
CA ALA A 68 1.22 -21.18 -37.90
C ALA A 68 0.30 -20.49 -38.92
N SER A 69 0.89 -19.59 -39.67
CA SER A 69 0.34 -18.87 -40.82
C SER A 69 -0.11 -19.82 -41.93
N VAL A 70 -1.35 -19.65 -42.41
CA VAL A 70 -1.76 -20.01 -43.76
C VAL A 70 -2.67 -18.91 -44.34
N SER A 71 -2.40 -18.66 -45.61
CA SER A 71 -2.75 -17.55 -46.49
C SER A 71 -4.24 -17.33 -46.76
N SER A 72 -4.58 -16.07 -47.04
CA SER A 72 -5.85 -15.60 -47.59
C SER A 72 -6.11 -16.11 -49.02
N VAL A 73 -7.33 -16.61 -49.30
CA VAL A 73 -7.95 -16.56 -50.64
C VAL A 73 -9.46 -16.35 -50.50
N ASN A 74 -9.98 -15.43 -51.33
CA ASN A 74 -11.37 -15.03 -51.54
C ASN A 74 -12.38 -16.19 -51.72
N ALA A 75 -13.63 -16.01 -51.27
CA ALA A 75 -14.81 -15.81 -52.15
C ALA A 75 -16.15 -16.21 -51.50
N LYS A 76 -17.12 -15.28 -51.64
CA LYS A 76 -18.55 -15.42 -51.98
C LYS A 76 -19.54 -16.16 -51.07
N GLU A 77 -20.67 -15.45 -50.91
CA GLU A 77 -21.98 -15.82 -50.36
C GLU A 77 -22.54 -17.13 -50.92
N HIS A 78 -23.32 -17.87 -50.12
CA HIS A 78 -24.64 -18.38 -50.50
C HIS A 78 -25.42 -18.91 -49.26
N HIS A 79 -26.70 -18.58 -49.21
CA HIS A 79 -27.75 -19.16 -48.36
C HIS A 79 -27.91 -20.68 -48.59
N TYR A 80 -28.30 -21.46 -47.57
CA TYR A 80 -29.56 -22.24 -47.48
C TYR A 80 -29.65 -23.06 -46.17
N THR A 81 -30.86 -23.49 -45.87
CA THR A 81 -31.56 -24.02 -44.67
C THR A 81 -31.05 -25.33 -44.01
N SER A 82 -31.29 -25.40 -42.68
CA SER A 82 -31.90 -26.48 -41.86
C SER A 82 -31.52 -27.96 -42.06
N CYS A 83 -31.03 -28.63 -41.01
CA CYS A 83 -31.64 -29.87 -40.45
C CYS A 83 -31.01 -30.31 -39.12
N ALA A 84 -31.74 -31.15 -38.40
CA ALA A 84 -31.68 -31.42 -36.96
C ALA A 84 -30.90 -32.70 -36.53
N LEU A 85 -30.62 -32.78 -35.22
CA LEU A 85 -30.52 -33.95 -34.31
C LEU A 85 -29.46 -35.05 -34.53
N SER A 86 -28.57 -35.21 -33.53
CA SER A 86 -28.33 -36.51 -32.86
C SER A 86 -27.58 -36.32 -31.53
N GLU A 87 -28.15 -36.84 -30.44
CA GLU A 87 -27.62 -36.87 -29.08
C GLU A 87 -26.69 -38.07 -28.80
N ASN A 88 -26.05 -37.98 -27.62
CA ASN A 88 -25.62 -39.04 -26.66
C ASN A 88 -24.17 -39.54 -26.77
N PRO A 89 -23.57 -40.13 -25.69
CA PRO A 89 -23.94 -40.17 -24.26
C PRO A 89 -22.71 -39.95 -23.31
N TYR A 90 -22.91 -40.10 -21.99
CA TYR A 90 -21.93 -40.11 -20.86
C TYR A 90 -21.78 -38.80 -20.07
N SER A 91 -22.77 -38.52 -19.23
CA SER A 91 -22.59 -37.85 -17.95
C SER A 91 -23.38 -38.61 -16.89
N SER A 92 -22.71 -39.08 -15.84
CA SER A 92 -23.32 -39.71 -14.66
C SER A 92 -23.12 -38.82 -13.41
N PRO A 93 -24.03 -38.87 -12.42
CA PRO A 93 -24.39 -37.71 -11.61
C PRO A 93 -23.88 -37.75 -10.15
N GLN A 94 -23.84 -36.57 -9.53
CA GLN A 94 -23.55 -36.35 -8.10
C GLN A 94 -24.73 -36.74 -7.18
N PRO A 95 -24.48 -37.16 -5.93
CA PRO A 95 -25.55 -37.57 -5.00
C PRO A 95 -26.12 -36.39 -4.17
N TYR A 96 -27.45 -36.42 -4.01
CA TYR A 96 -28.25 -35.60 -3.09
C TYR A 96 -28.46 -36.31 -1.74
N SER A 97 -28.57 -35.52 -0.67
CA SER A 97 -29.08 -35.95 0.65
C SER A 97 -30.41 -35.22 1.01
N PRO A 98 -31.26 -35.80 1.87
CA PRO A 98 -32.72 -35.69 1.76
C PRO A 98 -33.37 -34.61 2.64
N ARG A 99 -34.48 -34.03 2.15
CA ARG A 99 -35.44 -33.23 2.93
C ARG A 99 -36.59 -34.12 3.41
N GLN A 100 -36.96 -33.98 4.69
CA GLN A 100 -38.17 -34.56 5.26
C GLN A 100 -39.35 -33.57 5.32
N HIS A 101 -40.52 -34.19 5.32
CA HIS A 101 -41.91 -33.77 5.17
C HIS A 101 -42.47 -32.47 5.79
N SER A 102 -43.51 -32.05 5.07
CA SER A 102 -44.55 -31.02 5.24
C SER A 102 -45.47 -31.15 6.46
N THR A 103 -46.06 -30.02 6.89
CA THR A 103 -47.51 -29.93 7.23
C THR A 103 -48.10 -28.52 7.00
N SER A 104 -49.10 -28.49 6.09
CA SER A 104 -50.37 -27.73 6.08
C SER A 104 -50.44 -26.20 6.35
N CYS A 105 -50.91 -25.47 5.32
CA CYS A 105 -51.70 -24.23 5.41
C CYS A 105 -53.16 -24.51 5.83
N PRO A 106 -53.96 -23.48 6.22
CA PRO A 106 -54.75 -22.67 5.27
C PRO A 106 -54.70 -21.17 5.61
N GLY A 107 -55.03 -20.16 4.80
CA GLY A 107 -55.84 -20.02 3.58
C GLY A 107 -56.84 -18.85 3.78
N ARG A 108 -56.96 -17.96 2.76
CA ARG A 108 -57.86 -16.79 2.57
C ARG A 108 -57.47 -15.44 3.23
N ALA A 109 -57.77 -14.27 2.66
CA ALA A 109 -58.18 -13.79 1.33
C ALA A 109 -58.29 -12.24 1.37
N HIS A 110 -57.97 -11.61 0.22
CA HIS A 110 -58.30 -10.28 -0.29
C HIS A 110 -59.13 -9.27 0.55
N ARG A 111 -58.69 -8.00 0.56
CA ARG A 111 -59.41 -6.91 -0.14
C ARG A 111 -58.59 -5.61 -0.32
N HIS A 112 -58.83 -5.00 -1.48
CA HIS A 112 -58.43 -3.67 -1.96
C HIS A 112 -59.12 -2.51 -1.23
N THR A 113 -58.51 -1.31 -1.28
CA THR A 113 -59.02 0.05 -1.65
C THR A 113 -58.12 1.13 -1.02
N SER A 114 -57.27 1.87 -1.73
CA SER A 114 -57.47 3.04 -2.63
C SER A 114 -57.58 4.42 -1.95
N GLY A 115 -56.70 5.34 -2.39
CA GLY A 115 -56.82 6.81 -2.34
C GLY A 115 -56.09 7.49 -1.17
N SER A 116 -55.48 8.66 -1.25
CA SER A 116 -55.11 9.59 -2.33
C SER A 116 -54.20 10.68 -1.69
N SER A 117 -53.36 11.31 -2.52
CA SER A 117 -52.83 12.70 -2.45
C SER A 117 -52.02 13.18 -1.23
N GLY A 118 -50.86 13.79 -1.50
CA GLY A 118 -50.20 14.74 -0.58
C GLY A 118 -48.70 14.89 -0.79
N SER A 119 -48.32 15.90 -1.58
CA SER A 119 -46.98 16.46 -1.79
C SER A 119 -46.19 16.75 -0.50
N SER A 120 -44.86 16.52 -0.52
CA SER A 120 -43.79 17.52 -0.34
C SER A 120 -42.49 16.93 0.26
N SER A 121 -41.38 17.22 -0.43
CA SER A 121 -40.02 17.52 0.08
C SER A 121 -39.20 16.50 0.90
N ASP A 122 -37.90 16.48 0.56
CA ASP A 122 -36.74 16.05 1.33
C ASP A 122 -36.38 14.55 1.36
N GLN A 123 -35.67 14.12 0.32
CA GLN A 123 -34.93 12.86 0.32
C GLN A 123 -33.44 13.16 0.59
N SER A 124 -33.11 13.24 1.89
CA SER A 124 -31.72 13.30 2.35
C SER A 124 -31.05 11.93 2.18
N CYS A 125 -29.88 11.96 1.54
CA CYS A 125 -29.03 10.81 1.27
C CYS A 125 -28.39 10.32 2.58
N ARG A 126 -28.54 9.02 2.88
CA ARG A 126 -27.84 8.34 3.97
C ARG A 126 -26.35 8.24 3.63
N ASN A 127 -25.54 9.11 4.25
CA ASN A 127 -24.08 9.09 4.21
C ASN A 127 -23.51 8.07 5.21
N ASN A 128 -22.61 7.21 4.73
CA ASN A 128 -21.68 6.42 5.55
C ASN A 128 -20.64 7.35 6.20
N ASN A 129 -20.96 7.87 7.37
CA ASN A 129 -20.03 8.51 8.30
C ASN A 129 -19.99 7.65 9.56
N ASN A 130 -18.94 6.84 9.76
CA ASN A 130 -18.68 6.21 11.05
C ASN A 130 -17.19 5.87 11.22
N VAL A 131 -16.37 6.88 11.54
CA VAL A 131 -15.05 6.68 12.17
C VAL A 131 -14.87 7.57 13.42
N ALA A 132 -15.93 8.24 13.91
CA ALA A 132 -15.81 9.13 15.08
C ALA A 132 -17.02 9.10 16.03
N ALA A 133 -17.69 7.95 16.14
CA ALA A 133 -18.74 7.74 17.14
C ALA A 133 -18.70 6.32 17.73
N ALA A 134 -17.53 5.90 18.24
CA ALA A 134 -17.46 4.78 19.17
C ALA A 134 -17.88 5.27 20.58
N LYS A 135 -19.13 5.71 20.71
CA LYS A 135 -19.80 5.84 22.01
C LYS A 135 -20.74 4.65 22.14
N ALA A 136 -20.54 3.92 23.24
CA ALA A 136 -21.41 2.87 23.75
C ALA A 136 -22.88 3.06 23.38
N ARG A 137 -23.40 2.20 22.50
CA ARG A 137 -24.81 1.82 22.33
C ARG A 137 -24.89 0.76 21.24
N PHE A 138 -25.07 -0.49 21.64
CA PHE A 138 -26.21 -1.36 21.31
C PHE A 138 -25.92 -2.77 21.84
N TYR A 139 -26.31 -3.04 23.09
CA TYR A 139 -26.70 -4.40 23.47
C TYR A 139 -28.07 -4.67 22.84
N GLY A 140 -28.08 -4.98 21.54
CA GLY A 140 -29.18 -5.69 20.91
C GLY A 140 -29.08 -7.17 21.30
N HIS A 141 -30.20 -7.84 21.52
CA HIS A 141 -30.26 -9.26 21.88
C HIS A 141 -29.83 -10.16 20.70
N GLY A 142 -28.54 -10.15 20.37
CA GLY A 142 -27.89 -11.20 19.56
C GLY A 142 -27.46 -12.36 20.46
N VAL A 143 -27.55 -13.59 19.96
CA VAL A 143 -27.18 -14.79 20.72
C VAL A 143 -25.66 -14.80 20.89
N THR A 144 -25.18 -14.44 22.07
CA THR A 144 -23.76 -14.55 22.41
C THR A 144 -23.46 -15.98 22.79
N THR A 145 -22.66 -16.67 21.98
CA THR A 145 -22.29 -18.07 22.25
C THR A 145 -20.79 -18.15 22.48
N SER A 146 -20.39 -18.88 23.53
CA SER A 146 -18.99 -19.14 23.86
C SER A 146 -18.68 -20.61 23.59
N TYR A 147 -17.67 -20.88 22.76
CA TYR A 147 -17.16 -22.23 22.50
C TYR A 147 -15.64 -22.19 22.64
N GLY A 148 -15.08 -22.93 23.61
CA GLY A 148 -13.63 -23.08 23.80
C GLY A 148 -12.87 -21.75 23.79
N GLU A 149 -12.99 -20.95 24.86
CA GLU A 149 -12.40 -19.60 25.03
C GLU A 149 -12.65 -18.58 23.88
N MET A 150 -13.43 -18.93 22.84
CA MET A 150 -13.84 -18.04 21.76
C MET A 150 -15.27 -17.55 21.97
N CYS A 151 -15.47 -16.25 21.79
CA CYS A 151 -16.75 -15.58 21.92
C CYS A 151 -17.26 -15.13 20.54
N TYR A 152 -18.50 -15.51 20.23
CA TYR A 152 -19.18 -15.17 18.98
C TYR A 152 -20.38 -14.27 19.24
N HIS A 153 -20.62 -13.34 18.33
CA HIS A 153 -21.83 -12.54 18.23
C HIS A 153 -22.36 -12.63 16.81
N ASP A 154 -23.62 -13.03 16.63
CA ASP A 154 -24.24 -13.23 15.32
C ASP A 154 -23.37 -14.07 14.36
N ASN A 155 -22.88 -15.21 14.85
CA ASN A 155 -21.95 -16.14 14.18
C ASN A 155 -20.60 -15.53 13.77
N SER A 156 -20.28 -14.31 14.19
CA SER A 156 -18.99 -13.66 13.93
C SER A 156 -18.10 -13.73 15.17
N LEU A 157 -16.83 -14.12 14.97
CA LEU A 157 -15.85 -14.16 16.05
C LEU A 157 -15.53 -12.74 16.53
N VAL A 158 -15.82 -12.47 17.81
CA VAL A 158 -15.67 -11.16 18.45
C VAL A 158 -14.39 -11.08 19.27
N SER A 159 -14.12 -12.10 20.08
CA SER A 159 -12.91 -12.15 20.91
C SER A 159 -12.55 -13.57 21.29
N ALA A 160 -11.29 -13.81 21.61
CA ALA A 160 -10.82 -15.11 22.09
C ALA A 160 -9.47 -15.00 22.81
N SER A 161 -9.10 -16.02 23.59
CA SER A 161 -7.72 -16.14 24.06
C SER A 161 -6.75 -16.31 22.88
N LEU A 162 -5.48 -15.94 23.09
CA LEU A 162 -4.46 -16.12 22.05
C LEU A 162 -4.31 -17.60 21.67
N GLU A 163 -4.34 -18.51 22.65
CA GLU A 163 -4.19 -19.94 22.40
C GLU A 163 -5.37 -20.51 21.61
N ALA A 164 -6.61 -20.10 21.91
CA ALA A 164 -7.77 -20.51 21.14
C ALA A 164 -7.73 -20.03 19.69
N LEU A 165 -7.23 -18.80 19.45
CA LEU A 165 -7.02 -18.30 18.09
C LEU A 165 -5.95 -19.10 17.34
N ILE A 166 -4.82 -19.40 17.99
CA ILE A 166 -3.78 -20.22 17.37
C ILE A 166 -4.31 -21.63 17.05
N GLN A 167 -5.09 -22.23 17.95
CA GLN A 167 -5.73 -23.52 17.70
C GLN A 167 -6.73 -23.46 16.55
N HIS A 168 -7.53 -22.38 16.45
CA HIS A 168 -8.47 -22.16 15.36
C HIS A 168 -7.76 -21.96 14.01
N LEU A 169 -6.53 -21.44 13.99
CA LEU A 169 -5.74 -21.34 12.76
C LEU A 169 -5.27 -22.71 12.24
N VAL A 170 -5.11 -23.72 13.10
CA VAL A 170 -4.53 -25.03 12.74
C VAL A 170 -5.60 -25.94 12.12
N PRO A 171 -5.42 -26.40 10.85
CA PRO A 171 -6.38 -27.30 10.22
C PRO A 171 -6.42 -28.68 10.88
N THR A 172 -7.58 -29.32 10.86
CA THR A 172 -7.77 -30.72 11.30
C THR A 172 -8.36 -31.55 10.15
N VAL A 173 -8.61 -32.85 10.38
CA VAL A 173 -9.19 -33.75 9.35
C VAL A 173 -10.52 -33.21 8.83
N ASP A 174 -11.35 -32.65 9.71
CA ASP A 174 -12.71 -32.20 9.37
C ASP A 174 -12.86 -30.67 9.30
N TYR A 175 -11.80 -29.91 9.58
CA TYR A 175 -11.87 -28.45 9.67
C TYR A 175 -10.76 -27.76 8.89
N TYR A 176 -11.08 -26.61 8.30
CA TYR A 176 -10.14 -25.65 7.75
C TYR A 176 -10.63 -24.23 8.10
N PRO A 177 -9.77 -23.31 8.57
CA PRO A 177 -10.17 -21.95 8.89
C PRO A 177 -10.63 -21.17 7.67
N ASP A 178 -11.63 -20.31 7.85
CA ASP A 178 -12.10 -19.43 6.79
C ASP A 178 -10.96 -18.52 6.29
N ARG A 179 -10.89 -18.28 4.98
CA ARG A 179 -9.83 -17.46 4.36
C ARG A 179 -9.74 -16.06 4.96
N SER A 180 -10.89 -15.47 5.28
CA SER A 180 -10.97 -14.17 5.94
C SER A 180 -10.33 -14.22 7.32
N TYR A 181 -10.55 -15.31 8.09
CA TYR A 181 -9.93 -15.51 9.39
C TYR A 181 -8.42 -15.71 9.26
N VAL A 182 -7.98 -16.58 8.34
CA VAL A 182 -6.56 -16.83 8.05
C VAL A 182 -5.85 -15.50 7.75
N PHE A 183 -6.38 -14.72 6.82
CA PHE A 183 -5.82 -13.41 6.49
C PHE A 183 -5.77 -12.48 7.69
N THR A 184 -6.90 -12.29 8.39
CA THR A 184 -7.02 -11.36 9.53
C THR A 184 -6.06 -11.72 10.65
N PHE A 185 -6.00 -12.99 11.02
CA PHE A 185 -5.17 -13.45 12.13
C PHE A 185 -3.69 -13.47 11.74
N LEU A 186 -3.33 -13.95 10.55
CA LEU A 186 -1.94 -13.87 10.08
C LEU A 186 -1.48 -12.41 9.99
N LEU A 187 -2.30 -11.48 9.49
CA LEU A 187 -2.00 -10.04 9.43
C LEU A 187 -1.73 -9.47 10.82
N SER A 188 -2.69 -9.67 11.73
CA SER A 188 -2.78 -8.95 12.99
C SER A 188 -2.07 -9.62 14.15
N SER A 189 -1.72 -10.91 14.04
CA SER A 189 -0.95 -11.64 15.06
C SER A 189 0.36 -10.94 15.41
N ARG A 190 0.96 -10.19 14.47
CA ARG A 190 2.16 -9.36 14.65
C ARG A 190 2.03 -8.30 15.75
N LEU A 191 0.82 -7.95 16.17
CA LEU A 191 0.56 -7.07 17.31
C LEU A 191 0.77 -7.76 18.67
N PHE A 192 0.78 -9.10 18.68
CA PHE A 192 0.77 -9.92 19.89
C PHE A 192 1.94 -10.92 19.94
N LEU A 193 2.43 -11.35 18.78
CA LEU A 193 3.36 -12.47 18.65
C LEU A 193 4.21 -12.32 17.36
N PRO A 194 5.53 -12.55 17.43
CA PRO A 194 6.37 -12.57 16.23
C PRO A 194 5.96 -13.70 15.24
N PRO A 195 6.01 -13.48 13.91
CA PRO A 195 5.60 -14.49 12.93
C PRO A 195 6.29 -15.85 13.08
N TYR A 196 7.60 -15.88 13.39
CA TYR A 196 8.35 -17.14 13.58
C TYR A 196 7.83 -17.97 14.75
N GLU A 197 7.37 -17.29 15.81
CA GLU A 197 6.80 -17.96 16.96
C GLU A 197 5.43 -18.55 16.60
N LEU A 198 4.63 -17.83 15.81
CA LEU A 198 3.32 -18.31 15.36
C LEU A 198 3.48 -19.55 14.48
N MET A 199 4.40 -19.48 13.52
CA MET A 199 4.71 -20.59 12.61
C MET A 199 5.15 -21.84 13.40
N THR A 200 6.00 -21.66 14.40
CA THR A 200 6.47 -22.75 15.26
C THR A 200 5.31 -23.40 16.01
N ARG A 201 4.43 -22.60 16.62
CA ARG A 201 3.26 -23.10 17.34
C ARG A 201 2.25 -23.79 16.43
N VAL A 202 1.96 -23.24 15.25
CA VAL A 202 1.08 -23.83 14.24
C VAL A 202 1.62 -25.20 13.79
N CYS A 203 2.91 -25.26 13.44
CA CYS A 203 3.55 -26.49 13.03
C CYS A 203 3.54 -27.56 14.14
N HIS A 204 3.85 -27.15 15.37
CA HIS A 204 3.82 -28.05 16.53
C HIS A 204 2.42 -28.60 16.80
N LEU A 205 1.41 -27.72 16.89
CA LEU A 205 0.02 -28.13 17.13
C LEU A 205 -0.52 -29.03 16.03
N CYS A 206 -0.17 -28.76 14.77
CA CYS A 206 -0.60 -29.60 13.65
C CYS A 206 -0.12 -31.06 13.79
N VAL A 207 1.09 -31.27 14.33
CA VAL A 207 1.63 -32.61 14.57
C VAL A 207 1.06 -33.21 15.86
N GLU A 208 1.04 -32.43 16.94
CA GLU A 208 0.62 -32.89 18.26
C GLU A 208 -0.84 -33.34 18.29
N GLN A 209 -1.75 -32.65 17.59
CA GLN A 209 -3.17 -33.01 17.51
C GLN A 209 -3.43 -34.38 16.84
N GLN A 210 -2.46 -34.90 16.08
CA GLN A 210 -2.60 -36.20 15.42
C GLN A 210 -2.11 -37.36 16.28
N ARG A 211 -1.45 -37.08 17.42
CA ARG A 211 -0.89 -38.12 18.28
C ARG A 211 -1.99 -38.88 19.00
N SER A 212 -2.00 -40.18 18.79
CA SER A 212 -2.89 -41.16 19.41
C SER A 212 -2.12 -42.14 20.30
N GLY A 213 -0.79 -42.14 20.21
CA GLY A 213 0.09 -43.13 20.86
C GLY A 213 0.42 -44.32 19.97
N ASP A 214 -0.29 -44.50 18.84
CA ASP A 214 0.01 -45.49 17.80
C ASP A 214 0.68 -44.81 16.59
N ALA A 215 1.94 -45.16 16.33
CA ALA A 215 2.73 -44.57 15.27
C ALA A 215 2.17 -44.78 13.85
N LEU A 216 1.39 -45.84 13.61
CA LEU A 216 0.77 -46.08 12.30
C LEU A 216 -0.47 -45.19 12.14
N LEU A 217 -1.31 -45.11 13.17
CA LEU A 217 -2.50 -44.24 13.15
C LEU A 217 -2.11 -42.76 13.06
N ASP A 218 -1.07 -42.34 13.79
CA ASP A 218 -0.55 -40.97 13.74
C ASP A 218 -0.11 -40.59 12.31
N LYS A 219 0.55 -41.51 11.60
CA LYS A 219 0.96 -41.32 10.20
C LYS A 219 -0.25 -41.20 9.27
N ILE A 220 -1.27 -42.03 9.44
CA ILE A 220 -2.49 -41.99 8.61
C ILE A 220 -3.22 -40.67 8.82
N ARG A 221 -3.44 -40.28 10.07
CA ARG A 221 -4.12 -39.01 10.43
C ARG A 221 -3.36 -37.80 9.92
N PHE A 222 -2.03 -37.77 10.07
CA PHE A 222 -1.24 -36.67 9.55
C PHE A 222 -1.29 -36.58 8.01
N ARG A 223 -1.36 -37.71 7.30
CA ARG A 223 -1.50 -37.72 5.84
C ARG A 223 -2.80 -37.07 5.37
N GLU A 224 -3.88 -37.18 6.14
CA GLU A 224 -5.17 -36.52 5.84
C GLU A 224 -5.14 -35.01 6.10
N VAL A 225 -4.39 -34.56 7.12
CA VAL A 225 -4.26 -33.13 7.46
C VAL A 225 -3.21 -32.42 6.61
N ALA A 226 -2.17 -33.12 6.15
CA ALA A 226 -1.05 -32.54 5.43
C ALA A 226 -1.47 -31.62 4.25
N PRO A 227 -2.40 -32.01 3.35
CA PRO A 227 -2.84 -31.13 2.25
C PRO A 227 -3.39 -29.77 2.74
N LYS A 228 -4.11 -29.75 3.87
CA LYS A 228 -4.65 -28.54 4.47
C LYS A 228 -3.57 -27.69 5.11
N LEU A 229 -2.57 -28.31 5.75
CA LEU A 229 -1.40 -27.59 6.24
C LEU A 229 -0.64 -26.94 5.09
N VAL A 230 -0.42 -27.66 3.97
CA VAL A 230 0.21 -27.09 2.77
C VAL A 230 -0.59 -25.91 2.24
N GLN A 231 -1.93 -26.00 2.24
CA GLN A 231 -2.79 -24.89 1.84
C GLN A 231 -2.57 -23.66 2.73
N LEU A 232 -2.61 -23.81 4.06
CA LEU A 232 -2.37 -22.71 5.01
C LEU A 232 -0.98 -22.07 4.82
N LEU A 233 0.07 -22.89 4.67
CA LEU A 233 1.42 -22.39 4.42
C LEU A 233 1.54 -21.71 3.06
N THR A 234 0.79 -22.16 2.05
CA THR A 234 0.73 -21.52 0.73
C THR A 234 0.09 -20.14 0.86
N GLU A 235 -1.06 -20.04 1.55
CA GLU A 235 -1.71 -18.75 1.81
C GLU A 235 -0.80 -17.80 2.58
N TRP A 236 -0.04 -18.29 3.57
CA TRP A 236 0.93 -17.47 4.32
C TRP A 236 2.09 -17.00 3.44
N THR A 237 2.74 -17.91 2.70
CA THR A 237 3.89 -17.58 1.83
C THR A 237 3.54 -16.66 0.67
N GLU A 238 2.31 -16.76 0.14
CA GLU A 238 1.80 -15.89 -0.92
C GLU A 238 1.33 -14.52 -0.39
N THR A 239 0.79 -14.46 0.83
CA THR A 239 0.27 -13.20 1.39
C THR A 239 1.37 -12.37 2.06
N PHE A 240 2.25 -13.02 2.83
CA PHE A 240 3.30 -12.40 3.65
C PHE A 240 4.69 -12.96 3.35
N PRO A 241 5.19 -12.86 2.11
CA PRO A 241 6.46 -13.44 1.71
C PRO A 241 7.64 -12.90 2.55
N TYR A 242 7.58 -11.64 2.99
CA TYR A 242 8.66 -11.00 3.74
C TYR A 242 8.90 -11.62 5.13
N ASP A 243 7.90 -12.27 5.74
CA ASP A 243 8.11 -13.00 7.01
C ASP A 243 9.20 -14.07 6.85
N PHE A 244 9.31 -14.66 5.65
CA PHE A 244 10.27 -15.70 5.31
C PHE A 244 11.67 -15.17 4.94
N ARG A 245 11.93 -13.87 5.13
CA ARG A 245 13.31 -13.36 5.23
C ARG A 245 13.95 -13.69 6.59
N ASP A 246 13.14 -14.00 7.60
CA ASP A 246 13.63 -14.48 8.90
C ASP A 246 14.11 -15.94 8.76
N GLU A 247 15.36 -16.20 9.14
CA GLU A 247 15.95 -17.53 9.09
C GLU A 247 15.21 -18.56 9.96
N ARG A 248 14.53 -18.13 11.02
CA ARG A 248 13.72 -19.01 11.88
C ARG A 248 12.43 -19.43 11.18
N MET A 249 11.78 -18.51 10.47
CA MET A 249 10.62 -18.82 9.62
C MET A 249 11.01 -19.84 8.54
N MET A 250 12.11 -19.59 7.82
CA MET A 250 12.59 -20.50 6.78
C MET A 250 13.04 -21.86 7.30
N ARG A 251 13.65 -21.91 8.50
CA ARG A 251 13.99 -23.18 9.15
C ARG A 251 12.74 -23.98 9.48
N CYS A 252 11.75 -23.36 10.12
CA CYS A 252 10.50 -24.03 10.46
C CYS A 252 9.78 -24.57 9.21
N LEU A 253 9.77 -23.80 8.12
CA LEU A 253 9.23 -24.25 6.83
C LEU A 253 9.97 -25.48 6.27
N LYS A 254 11.31 -25.47 6.32
CA LYS A 254 12.13 -26.62 5.87
C LYS A 254 11.91 -27.85 6.75
N ASP A 255 11.86 -27.68 8.06
CA ASP A 255 11.62 -28.78 9.01
C ASP A 255 10.24 -29.41 8.77
N MET A 256 9.21 -28.59 8.57
CA MET A 256 7.88 -29.08 8.23
C MET A 256 7.84 -29.77 6.86
N THR A 257 8.56 -29.22 5.87
CA THR A 257 8.71 -29.85 4.55
C THR A 257 9.29 -31.27 4.72
N LEU A 258 10.39 -31.42 5.47
CA LEU A 258 11.00 -32.72 5.77
C LEU A 258 10.05 -33.65 6.53
N HIS A 259 9.23 -33.13 7.45
CA HIS A 259 8.24 -33.92 8.17
C HIS A 259 7.17 -34.50 7.23
N VAL A 260 6.67 -33.69 6.28
CA VAL A 260 5.70 -34.13 5.26
C VAL A 260 6.32 -35.20 4.34
N ALA A 261 7.62 -35.13 4.03
CA ALA A 261 8.32 -36.14 3.22
C ALA A 261 8.30 -37.54 3.85
N ARG A 262 8.45 -37.61 5.18
CA ARG A 262 8.50 -38.87 5.95
C ARG A 262 7.17 -39.65 5.90
N GLY A 263 6.08 -39.02 5.46
CA GLY A 263 4.78 -39.65 5.27
C GLY A 263 4.65 -40.48 4.00
N ASP A 264 5.49 -40.20 2.98
CA ASP A 264 5.76 -40.91 1.71
C ASP A 264 6.34 -39.86 0.73
N GLU A 265 7.54 -40.07 0.18
CA GLU A 265 8.20 -39.12 -0.74
C GLU A 265 7.42 -38.93 -2.06
N VAL A 266 6.54 -39.89 -2.38
CA VAL A 266 5.64 -39.82 -3.55
C VAL A 266 4.36 -39.02 -3.24
N SER A 267 4.18 -38.56 -2.00
CA SER A 267 2.97 -37.84 -1.58
C SER A 267 2.81 -36.51 -2.33
N TYR A 268 1.56 -36.25 -2.74
CA TYR A 268 1.16 -34.99 -3.38
C TYR A 268 1.52 -33.77 -2.52
N SER A 269 1.35 -33.86 -1.20
CA SER A 269 1.62 -32.79 -0.24
C SER A 269 3.10 -32.40 -0.19
N TRP A 270 4.04 -33.35 -0.23
CA TRP A 270 5.47 -33.04 -0.30
C TRP A 270 5.82 -32.27 -1.58
N ARG A 271 5.32 -32.73 -2.73
CA ARG A 271 5.54 -32.04 -4.02
C ARG A 271 4.96 -30.62 -3.99
N ALA A 272 3.77 -30.45 -3.40
CA ALA A 272 3.16 -29.14 -3.24
C ALA A 272 3.98 -28.22 -2.31
N MET A 273 4.51 -28.73 -1.19
CA MET A 273 5.43 -27.99 -0.30
C MET A 273 6.69 -27.53 -1.02
N GLN A 274 7.29 -28.41 -1.84
CA GLN A 274 8.46 -28.08 -2.64
C GLN A 274 8.14 -26.98 -3.66
N GLN A 275 7.05 -27.11 -4.40
CA GLN A 275 6.63 -26.09 -5.37
C GLN A 275 6.35 -24.73 -4.71
N MET A 276 5.63 -24.72 -3.58
CA MET A 276 5.38 -23.53 -2.77
C MET A 276 6.70 -22.89 -2.31
N THR A 277 7.63 -23.68 -1.77
CA THR A 277 8.95 -23.17 -1.33
C THR A 277 9.74 -22.57 -2.49
N GLN A 278 9.71 -23.20 -3.67
CA GLN A 278 10.35 -22.65 -4.88
C GLN A 278 9.71 -21.34 -5.34
N ARG A 279 8.37 -21.24 -5.31
CA ARG A 279 7.65 -19.98 -5.61
C ARG A 279 8.03 -18.87 -4.64
N LEU A 280 8.09 -19.19 -3.34
CA LEU A 280 8.50 -18.26 -2.29
C LEU A 280 9.92 -17.73 -2.54
N ILE A 281 10.89 -18.60 -2.83
CA ILE A 281 12.28 -18.20 -3.10
C ILE A 281 12.35 -17.27 -4.31
N LYS A 282 11.67 -17.62 -5.42
CA LYS A 282 11.59 -16.76 -6.61
C LYS A 282 11.00 -15.39 -6.28
N ARG A 283 9.93 -15.36 -5.48
CA ARG A 283 9.29 -14.11 -5.06
C ARG A 283 10.21 -13.28 -4.17
N LEU A 284 10.85 -13.88 -3.17
CA LEU A 284 11.82 -13.20 -2.29
C LEU A 284 12.99 -12.60 -3.08
N SER A 285 13.48 -13.32 -4.11
CA SER A 285 14.52 -12.83 -5.02
C SER A 285 14.05 -11.59 -5.80
N ALA A 286 12.85 -11.64 -6.38
CA ALA A 286 12.28 -10.50 -7.12
C ALA A 286 12.08 -9.28 -6.20
N LEU A 287 11.61 -9.49 -4.97
CA LEU A 287 11.48 -8.43 -3.97
C LEU A 287 12.84 -7.81 -3.61
N GLY A 288 13.88 -8.64 -3.46
CA GLY A 288 15.25 -8.16 -3.21
C GLY A 288 15.81 -7.32 -4.36
N GLN A 289 15.67 -7.79 -5.60
CA GLN A 289 16.11 -7.06 -6.79
C GLN A 289 15.42 -5.70 -6.93
N TYR A 290 14.12 -5.64 -6.62
CA TYR A 290 13.38 -4.38 -6.63
C TYR A 290 13.90 -3.38 -5.59
N GLU A 291 14.12 -3.83 -4.34
CA GLU A 291 14.65 -2.96 -3.29
C GLU A 291 16.03 -2.40 -3.66
N GLU A 292 16.90 -3.22 -4.26
CA GLU A 292 18.20 -2.81 -4.78
C GLU A 292 18.06 -1.80 -5.93
N ALA A 293 17.16 -2.04 -6.87
CA ALA A 293 16.89 -1.12 -7.98
C ALA A 293 16.38 0.24 -7.48
N VAL A 294 15.44 0.26 -6.54
CA VAL A 294 14.94 1.51 -5.94
C VAL A 294 16.05 2.24 -5.18
N ALA A 295 16.88 1.52 -4.43
CA ALA A 295 18.02 2.11 -3.73
C ALA A 295 19.02 2.73 -4.72
N ALA A 296 19.36 2.03 -5.81
CA ALA A 296 20.25 2.53 -6.85
C ALA A 296 19.68 3.79 -7.54
N LEU A 297 18.39 3.80 -7.87
CA LEU A 297 17.72 4.97 -8.46
C LEU A 297 17.76 6.19 -7.53
N ASN A 298 17.55 5.97 -6.22
CA ASN A 298 17.65 7.05 -5.23
C ASN A 298 19.07 7.61 -5.16
N VAL A 299 20.11 6.78 -5.22
CA VAL A 299 21.51 7.23 -5.29
C VAL A 299 21.76 8.06 -6.55
N VAL A 300 21.36 7.57 -7.72
CA VAL A 300 21.49 8.30 -9.00
C VAL A 300 20.80 9.67 -8.94
N ALA A 301 19.60 9.71 -8.35
CA ALA A 301 18.85 10.96 -8.17
C ALA A 301 19.54 11.96 -7.22
N MET A 302 20.34 11.48 -6.25
CA MET A 302 21.09 12.30 -5.29
C MET A 302 22.47 12.73 -5.80
N GLU A 303 23.13 11.93 -6.63
CA GLU A 303 24.47 12.24 -7.18
C GLU A 303 24.44 13.25 -8.32
N ARG A 304 23.42 13.20 -9.20
CA ARG A 304 23.27 14.19 -10.28
C ARG A 304 23.19 15.65 -9.82
N PRO A 305 22.48 16.01 -8.72
CA PRO A 305 22.56 17.35 -8.13
C PRO A 305 24.00 17.80 -7.84
N ALA A 306 24.88 16.91 -7.36
CA ALA A 306 26.27 17.24 -7.05
C ALA A 306 27.13 17.45 -8.31
N SER A 307 26.82 16.75 -9.41
CA SER A 307 27.53 16.90 -10.70
C SER A 307 27.16 18.16 -11.49
N LEU A 308 25.99 18.75 -11.21
CA LEU A 308 25.46 19.95 -11.90
C LEU A 308 26.04 21.27 -11.36
N LYS A 309 27.03 21.22 -10.46
CA LYS A 309 27.68 22.38 -9.84
C LYS A 309 28.51 23.26 -10.81
N SER A 310 28.47 23.02 -12.12
CA SER A 310 29.08 23.91 -13.11
C SER A 310 28.06 24.93 -13.65
N LYS A 311 28.44 26.22 -13.67
CA LYS A 311 27.62 27.33 -14.17
C LYS A 311 27.17 27.18 -15.64
N GLN A 312 27.74 26.24 -16.40
CA GLN A 312 27.36 25.94 -17.78
C GLN A 312 26.22 24.91 -17.91
N ALA A 313 25.95 24.09 -16.88
CA ALA A 313 24.96 23.01 -16.97
C ALA A 313 23.50 23.47 -16.71
N SER A 314 23.30 24.63 -16.06
CA SER A 314 21.94 25.18 -15.84
C SER A 314 21.28 25.67 -17.12
N ALA A 315 22.05 25.98 -18.16
CA ALA A 315 21.54 26.43 -19.46
C ALA A 315 21.02 25.29 -20.35
N GLN A 316 21.26 24.03 -19.97
CA GLN A 316 21.00 22.86 -20.83
C GLN A 316 20.27 21.73 -20.09
N ARG A 317 19.49 22.07 -19.06
CA ARG A 317 18.60 21.13 -18.41
C ARG A 317 17.28 21.07 -19.18
N SER A 318 16.95 19.91 -19.74
CA SER A 318 15.64 19.63 -20.33
C SER A 318 14.58 19.78 -19.25
N ASP A 319 13.61 20.67 -19.45
CA ASP A 319 12.43 20.80 -18.61
C ASP A 319 11.40 19.70 -18.94
N VAL A 320 10.37 19.57 -18.10
CA VAL A 320 9.31 18.57 -18.29
C VAL A 320 8.63 18.67 -19.66
N LEU A 321 8.37 19.87 -20.16
CA LEU A 321 7.70 20.11 -21.44
C LEU A 321 8.55 19.67 -22.65
N SER A 322 9.87 19.70 -22.51
CA SER A 322 10.80 19.19 -23.54
C SER A 322 10.89 17.67 -23.59
N VAL A 323 10.44 17.00 -22.52
CA VAL A 323 10.44 15.53 -22.40
C VAL A 323 9.06 14.97 -22.71
N CYS A 324 8.00 15.65 -22.27
CA CYS A 324 6.61 15.30 -22.47
C CYS A 324 5.76 16.57 -22.43
N ASP A 325 5.10 16.90 -23.53
CA ASP A 325 4.18 18.03 -23.66
C ASP A 325 2.69 17.62 -23.59
N ASP A 326 2.40 16.33 -23.41
CA ASP A 326 1.06 15.78 -23.23
C ASP A 326 0.77 15.44 -21.75
N PRO A 327 -0.15 16.19 -21.09
CA PRO A 327 -0.53 15.94 -19.70
C PRO A 327 -1.05 14.52 -19.43
N PHE A 328 -1.77 13.95 -20.41
CA PHE A 328 -2.36 12.61 -20.29
C PHE A 328 -1.26 11.56 -20.23
N VAL A 329 -0.30 11.63 -21.14
CA VAL A 329 0.86 10.72 -21.15
C VAL A 329 1.64 10.83 -19.85
N LEU A 330 1.91 12.04 -19.36
CA LEU A 330 2.66 12.19 -18.10
C LEU A 330 1.90 11.59 -16.90
N ALA A 331 0.58 11.79 -16.82
CA ALA A 331 -0.25 11.18 -15.77
C ALA A 331 -0.26 9.65 -15.85
N GLN A 332 -0.26 9.07 -17.05
CA GLN A 332 -0.10 7.61 -17.23
C GLN A 332 1.26 7.12 -16.74
N GLN A 333 2.35 7.84 -17.04
CA GLN A 333 3.69 7.46 -16.57
C GLN A 333 3.84 7.59 -15.05
N LEU A 334 3.23 8.62 -14.44
CA LEU A 334 3.13 8.70 -12.98
C LEU A 334 2.37 7.51 -12.41
N THR A 335 1.26 7.12 -13.04
CA THR A 335 0.45 5.97 -12.64
C THR A 335 1.22 4.65 -12.74
N HIS A 336 2.09 4.47 -13.76
CA HIS A 336 3.03 3.34 -13.82
C HIS A 336 3.94 3.28 -12.58
N ILE A 337 4.56 4.41 -12.21
CA ILE A 337 5.46 4.46 -11.05
C ILE A 337 4.71 4.16 -9.75
N GLU A 338 3.50 4.70 -9.59
CA GLU A 338 2.67 4.47 -8.40
C GLU A 338 2.28 2.99 -8.28
N LEU A 339 1.70 2.39 -9.33
CA LEU A 339 1.28 0.98 -9.32
C LEU A 339 2.46 0.03 -9.14
N ASP A 340 3.59 0.30 -9.83
CA ASP A 340 4.81 -0.48 -9.66
C ASP A 340 5.23 -0.44 -8.18
N ARG A 341 5.33 0.74 -7.54
CA ARG A 341 5.73 0.84 -6.13
C ARG A 341 4.72 0.23 -5.15
N LEU A 342 3.42 0.42 -5.38
CA LEU A 342 2.38 -0.16 -4.54
C LEU A 342 2.42 -1.69 -4.53
N SER A 343 2.75 -2.32 -5.66
CA SER A 343 2.80 -3.78 -5.79
C SER A 343 3.81 -4.46 -4.86
N PHE A 344 4.83 -3.71 -4.39
CA PHE A 344 5.86 -4.22 -3.47
C PHE A 344 5.56 -3.99 -1.99
N ILE A 345 4.58 -3.15 -1.64
CA ILE A 345 4.20 -2.88 -0.25
C ILE A 345 3.48 -4.10 0.32
N GLY A 346 4.07 -4.75 1.31
CA GLY A 346 3.49 -5.89 2.01
C GLY A 346 2.31 -5.49 2.92
N PRO A 347 1.24 -6.30 3.04
CA PRO A 347 0.15 -6.02 3.99
C PRO A 347 0.64 -5.88 5.44
N GLU A 348 1.68 -6.62 5.81
CA GLU A 348 2.31 -6.54 7.12
C GLU A 348 2.96 -5.18 7.41
N GLU A 349 3.39 -4.42 6.39
CA GLU A 349 4.02 -3.11 6.59
C GLU A 349 3.04 -2.12 7.24
N PHE A 350 1.73 -2.21 6.94
CA PHE A 350 0.68 -1.39 7.54
C PHE A 350 0.47 -1.65 9.03
N ILE A 351 0.72 -2.88 9.48
CA ILE A 351 0.61 -3.23 10.90
C ILE A 351 1.93 -2.90 11.59
N GLN A 352 3.07 -3.16 10.94
CA GLN A 352 4.40 -2.92 11.49
C GLN A 352 4.70 -1.44 11.76
N THR A 353 4.09 -0.51 11.02
CA THR A 353 4.18 0.93 11.31
C THR A 353 3.71 1.30 12.72
N PHE A 354 2.82 0.49 13.30
CA PHE A 354 2.18 0.77 14.60
C PHE A 354 2.39 -0.35 15.62
N ALA A 355 2.85 -1.52 15.18
CA ALA A 355 3.19 -2.64 16.05
C ALA A 355 4.28 -2.22 17.05
N MET A 356 4.09 -2.64 18.29
CA MET A 356 4.82 -2.29 19.52
C MET A 356 6.14 -1.52 19.34
N LYS A 357 6.12 -0.24 19.74
CA LYS A 357 7.26 0.38 20.41
C LYS A 357 7.37 -0.28 21.76
N ASP A 358 8.40 -1.09 21.98
CA ASP A 358 8.70 -1.54 23.33
C ASP A 358 9.20 -0.33 24.15
N PRO A 359 8.56 0.04 25.27
CA PRO A 359 9.04 1.13 26.13
C PRO A 359 10.37 0.81 26.84
N LEU A 360 10.82 -0.45 26.85
CA LEU A 360 11.99 -0.93 27.63
C LEU A 360 13.24 -1.23 26.78
N GLU A 361 13.17 -1.19 25.44
CA GLU A 361 14.30 -1.55 24.57
C GLU A 361 15.28 -0.38 24.36
N ASN A 362 16.04 -0.05 25.40
CA ASN A 362 17.26 0.76 25.32
C ASN A 362 18.52 -0.08 24.99
N HIS A 363 18.37 -1.33 24.52
CA HIS A 363 19.50 -2.18 24.14
C HIS A 363 19.52 -2.48 22.64
N LYS A 364 20.54 -1.91 22.01
CA LYS A 364 21.03 -2.21 20.67
C LYS A 364 21.12 -3.74 20.49
N GLY A 365 20.30 -4.33 19.61
CA GLY A 365 20.57 -5.71 19.18
C GLY A 365 19.51 -6.48 18.40
N PHE A 366 18.22 -6.42 18.74
CA PHE A 366 17.28 -7.46 18.28
C PHE A 366 16.20 -7.04 17.29
N PHE A 367 16.11 -5.74 16.98
CA PHE A 367 15.38 -5.23 15.82
C PHE A 367 16.37 -4.57 14.85
N ARG A 368 16.95 -5.34 13.92
CA ARG A 368 17.41 -4.74 12.64
C ARG A 368 16.21 -3.92 12.16
N LYS A 369 16.36 -2.58 12.08
CA LYS A 369 15.38 -1.59 11.58
C LYS A 369 14.19 -2.31 10.95
N ARG A 370 13.02 -2.35 11.62
CA ARG A 370 11.79 -2.87 10.99
C ARG A 370 11.63 -2.10 9.67
N LYS A 371 12.01 -2.74 8.56
CA LYS A 371 12.11 -2.07 7.27
C LYS A 371 10.71 -2.07 6.70
N THR A 372 9.92 -1.05 7.03
CA THR A 372 8.82 -0.63 6.15
C THR A 372 9.42 0.05 4.92
N SER A 373 10.39 -0.61 4.26
CA SER A 373 11.25 0.00 3.26
C SER A 373 10.46 0.38 2.01
N ASN A 374 9.45 -0.41 1.67
CA ASN A 374 8.59 -0.10 0.53
C ASN A 374 7.63 1.02 0.89
N LEU A 375 7.08 1.02 2.11
CA LEU A 375 6.26 2.12 2.60
C LEU A 375 7.04 3.45 2.64
N GLU A 376 8.24 3.44 3.19
CA GLU A 376 9.15 4.60 3.26
C GLU A 376 9.56 5.04 1.86
N ALA A 377 9.87 4.10 0.96
CA ALA A 377 10.17 4.42 -0.45
C ALA A 377 8.97 5.03 -1.17
N TYR A 378 7.75 4.59 -0.87
CA TYR A 378 6.52 5.15 -1.44
C TYR A 378 6.25 6.57 -0.94
N VAL A 379 6.43 6.82 0.36
CA VAL A 379 6.37 8.17 0.94
C VAL A 379 7.48 9.07 0.38
N SER A 380 8.68 8.52 0.19
CA SER A 380 9.80 9.23 -0.44
C SER A 380 9.48 9.62 -1.87
N TRP A 381 8.82 8.73 -2.63
CA TRP A 381 8.33 9.03 -3.97
C TRP A 381 7.33 10.18 -4.00
N PHE A 382 6.31 10.17 -3.12
CA PHE A 382 5.36 11.28 -2.98
C PHE A 382 6.09 12.61 -2.79
N ASN A 383 7.01 12.67 -1.81
CA ASN A 383 7.78 13.88 -1.54
C ASN A 383 8.63 14.28 -2.75
N ARG A 384 9.33 13.32 -3.37
CA ARG A 384 10.14 13.57 -4.56
C ARG A 384 9.31 14.20 -5.68
N LEU A 385 8.11 13.68 -5.95
CA LEU A 385 7.21 14.22 -6.97
C LEU A 385 6.80 15.66 -6.64
N SER A 386 6.43 15.94 -5.39
CA SER A 386 6.11 17.32 -4.96
C SER A 386 7.27 18.29 -5.14
N TYR A 387 8.49 17.88 -4.75
CA TYR A 387 9.69 18.69 -4.93
C TYR A 387 10.11 18.80 -6.40
N LEU A 388 9.85 17.79 -7.23
CA LEU A 388 10.08 17.85 -8.67
C LEU A 388 9.19 18.92 -9.31
N VAL A 389 7.88 18.91 -9.02
CA VAL A 389 6.94 19.93 -9.50
C VAL A 389 7.40 21.33 -9.08
N ALA A 390 7.75 21.52 -7.81
CA ALA A 390 8.24 22.80 -7.32
C ALA A 390 9.57 23.21 -7.99
N THR A 391 10.47 22.26 -8.22
CA THR A 391 11.75 22.49 -8.91
C THR A 391 11.51 22.99 -10.33
N GLU A 392 10.70 22.28 -11.12
CA GLU A 392 10.39 22.65 -12.50
C GLU A 392 9.77 24.04 -12.61
N ILE A 393 8.91 24.42 -11.67
CA ILE A 393 8.28 25.75 -11.64
C ILE A 393 9.27 26.85 -11.21
N CYS A 394 10.09 26.59 -10.18
CA CYS A 394 11.01 27.57 -9.61
C CYS A 394 12.29 27.77 -10.43
N MET A 395 12.61 26.87 -11.37
CA MET A 395 13.76 26.98 -12.26
C MET A 395 13.83 28.40 -12.89
N PRO A 396 15.01 29.06 -12.87
CA PRO A 396 15.17 30.42 -13.40
C PRO A 396 14.94 30.51 -14.91
N MET A 397 13.67 30.66 -15.30
CA MET A 397 13.23 30.72 -16.70
C MET A 397 12.36 31.95 -16.94
N LYS A 398 12.04 32.25 -18.21
CA LYS A 398 11.13 33.35 -18.55
C LYS A 398 9.76 33.11 -17.90
N LYS A 399 9.19 34.16 -17.31
CA LYS A 399 7.87 34.14 -16.64
C LYS A 399 6.75 33.46 -17.44
N LYS A 400 6.67 33.71 -18.76
CA LYS A 400 5.66 33.08 -19.65
C LYS A 400 5.84 31.56 -19.73
N HIS A 401 7.07 31.07 -19.68
CA HIS A 401 7.34 29.63 -19.71
C HIS A 401 7.02 28.97 -18.36
N ARG A 402 7.35 29.61 -17.23
CA ARG A 402 6.91 29.13 -15.91
C ARG A 402 5.39 29.00 -15.80
N ALA A 403 4.64 29.98 -16.31
CA ALA A 403 3.17 29.90 -16.35
C ALA A 403 2.69 28.66 -17.13
N ARG A 404 3.30 28.34 -18.28
CA ARG A 404 2.98 27.12 -19.05
C ARG A 404 3.30 25.84 -18.28
N ILE A 405 4.40 25.80 -17.52
CA ILE A 405 4.72 24.64 -16.67
C ILE A 405 3.65 24.45 -15.58
N ILE A 406 3.19 25.55 -14.96
CA ILE A 406 2.11 25.49 -13.97
C ILE A 406 0.82 24.96 -14.60
N GLU A 407 0.39 25.54 -15.73
CA GLU A 407 -0.81 25.10 -16.47
C GLU A 407 -0.73 23.62 -16.86
N PHE A 408 0.44 23.19 -17.36
CA PHE A 408 0.69 21.80 -17.68
C PHE A 408 0.54 20.88 -16.46
N PHE A 409 1.12 21.22 -15.31
CA PHE A 409 0.94 20.41 -14.09
C PHE A 409 -0.49 20.43 -13.54
N ILE A 410 -1.25 21.51 -13.75
CA ILE A 410 -2.69 21.55 -13.43
C ILE A 410 -3.44 20.53 -14.29
N ASP A 411 -3.15 20.47 -15.60
CA ASP A 411 -3.76 19.49 -16.49
C ASP A 411 -3.33 18.05 -16.14
N VAL A 412 -2.06 17.83 -15.79
CA VAL A 412 -1.56 16.51 -15.33
C VAL A 412 -2.27 16.08 -14.04
N ALA A 413 -2.50 17.01 -13.10
CA ALA A 413 -3.24 16.75 -11.88
C ALA A 413 -4.69 16.37 -12.16
N GLN A 414 -5.35 17.06 -13.09
CA GLN A 414 -6.69 16.70 -13.54
C GLN A 414 -6.74 15.29 -14.15
N GLU A 415 -5.76 14.92 -14.96
CA GLU A 415 -5.68 13.56 -15.52
C GLU A 415 -5.39 12.51 -14.45
N CYS A 416 -4.57 12.83 -13.44
CA CYS A 416 -4.40 11.97 -12.27
C CYS A 416 -5.75 11.75 -11.54
N PHE A 417 -6.56 12.80 -11.35
CA PHE A 417 -7.91 12.67 -10.78
C PHE A 417 -8.81 11.75 -11.62
N ASN A 418 -8.81 11.93 -12.95
CA ASN A 418 -9.63 11.15 -13.88
C ASN A 418 -9.27 9.66 -13.87
N ILE A 419 -7.96 9.35 -13.81
CA ILE A 419 -7.44 7.98 -13.74
C ILE A 419 -7.78 7.31 -12.39
N GLY A 420 -8.01 8.07 -11.33
CA GLY A 420 -8.11 7.57 -9.95
C GLY A 420 -6.75 7.52 -9.23
N ASN A 421 -5.76 8.28 -9.74
CA ASN A 421 -4.47 8.48 -9.12
C ASN A 421 -4.45 9.67 -8.15
N PHE A 422 -5.05 9.48 -6.99
CA PHE A 422 -5.17 10.54 -5.98
C PHE A 422 -3.85 10.85 -5.27
N ASN A 423 -2.90 9.91 -5.23
CA ASN A 423 -1.60 10.13 -4.60
C ASN A 423 -0.75 11.12 -5.41
N SER A 424 -0.61 10.90 -6.72
CA SER A 424 0.12 11.82 -7.60
C SER A 424 -0.58 13.17 -7.73
N LEU A 425 -1.92 13.19 -7.81
CA LEU A 425 -2.72 14.42 -7.74
C LEU A 425 -2.34 15.25 -6.50
N MET A 426 -2.39 14.64 -5.32
CA MET A 426 -2.06 15.33 -4.07
C MET A 426 -0.59 15.78 -4.03
N ALA A 427 0.33 14.98 -4.57
CA ALA A 427 1.74 15.34 -4.64
C ALA A 427 1.98 16.57 -5.54
N ILE A 428 1.27 16.67 -6.66
CA ILE A 428 1.34 17.81 -7.57
C ILE A 428 0.76 19.08 -6.92
N ILE A 429 -0.43 18.99 -6.31
CA ILE A 429 -1.02 20.09 -5.52
C ILE A 429 -0.05 20.53 -4.41
N THR A 430 0.56 19.57 -3.71
CA THR A 430 1.54 19.83 -2.65
C THR A 430 2.74 20.61 -3.18
N GLY A 431 3.28 20.23 -4.33
CA GLY A 431 4.40 20.94 -4.99
C GLY A 431 4.05 22.38 -5.34
N MET A 432 2.87 22.62 -5.93
CA MET A 432 2.40 23.96 -6.29
C MET A 432 2.12 24.85 -5.07
N ASN A 433 1.72 24.26 -3.94
CA ASN A 433 1.44 24.96 -2.69
C ASN A 433 2.65 25.22 -1.80
N MET A 434 3.85 24.77 -2.18
CA MET A 434 5.09 25.10 -1.46
C MET A 434 5.31 26.61 -1.46
N SER A 435 5.85 27.15 -0.36
CA SER A 435 6.08 28.60 -0.21
C SER A 435 6.89 29.23 -1.37
N PRO A 436 7.98 28.61 -1.86
CA PRO A 436 8.73 29.10 -3.01
C PRO A 436 7.92 29.25 -4.31
N VAL A 437 6.89 28.42 -4.51
CA VAL A 437 6.02 28.46 -5.69
C VAL A 437 4.88 29.46 -5.49
N ALA A 438 4.20 29.38 -4.33
CA ALA A 438 3.04 30.22 -4.00
C ALA A 438 3.35 31.73 -3.97
N ARG A 439 4.62 32.10 -3.76
CA ARG A 439 5.07 33.51 -3.77
C ARG A 439 5.29 34.11 -5.16
N LEU A 440 5.30 33.31 -6.24
CA LEU A 440 5.55 33.79 -7.61
C LEU A 440 4.34 34.53 -8.21
N LYS A 441 3.85 35.57 -7.53
CA LYS A 441 2.59 36.25 -7.85
C LYS A 441 2.52 36.74 -9.29
N LYS A 442 3.64 37.23 -9.85
CA LYS A 442 3.66 37.73 -11.23
C LYS A 442 3.50 36.60 -12.25
N THR A 443 3.92 35.38 -11.92
CA THR A 443 3.72 34.17 -12.72
C THR A 443 2.29 33.68 -12.58
N TRP A 444 1.76 33.56 -11.35
CA TRP A 444 0.38 33.15 -11.09
C TRP A 444 -0.67 34.04 -11.77
N ASN A 445 -0.43 35.36 -11.85
CA ASN A 445 -1.31 36.28 -12.58
C ASN A 445 -1.41 36.01 -14.11
N LYS A 446 -0.63 35.06 -14.64
CA LYS A 446 -0.70 34.62 -16.04
C LYS A 446 -1.31 33.23 -16.23
N VAL A 447 -1.64 32.55 -15.14
CA VAL A 447 -2.17 31.19 -15.13
C VAL A 447 -3.68 31.28 -14.94
N ASN A 448 -4.46 30.48 -15.67
CA ASN A 448 -5.85 30.24 -15.30
C ASN A 448 -5.90 29.28 -14.09
N THR A 449 -6.36 29.76 -12.94
CA THR A 449 -6.40 28.99 -11.69
C THR A 449 -7.70 28.22 -11.47
N ASP A 450 -8.73 28.39 -12.31
CA ASP A 450 -10.07 27.79 -12.09
C ASP A 450 -9.99 26.26 -11.88
N LYS A 451 -9.25 25.57 -12.75
CA LYS A 451 -9.04 24.12 -12.63
C LYS A 451 -8.26 23.75 -11.37
N PHE A 452 -7.26 24.55 -11.02
CA PHE A 452 -6.44 24.30 -9.84
C PHE A 452 -7.26 24.42 -8.55
N GLU A 453 -8.07 25.48 -8.43
CA GLU A 453 -8.95 25.71 -7.28
C GLU A 453 -9.98 24.58 -7.12
N ILE A 454 -10.53 24.05 -8.23
CA ILE A 454 -11.41 22.88 -8.21
C ILE A 454 -10.66 21.65 -7.66
N LEU A 455 -9.45 21.38 -8.14
CA LEU A 455 -8.65 20.24 -7.70
C LEU A 455 -8.24 20.37 -6.22
N GLU A 456 -7.89 21.58 -5.76
CA GLU A 456 -7.64 21.87 -4.35
C GLU A 456 -8.89 21.58 -3.50
N HIS A 457 -10.06 22.04 -3.95
CA HIS A 457 -11.33 21.76 -3.26
C HIS A 457 -11.65 20.26 -3.19
N GLN A 458 -11.31 19.48 -4.22
CA GLN A 458 -11.48 18.01 -4.18
C GLN A 458 -10.57 17.35 -3.15
N MET A 459 -9.36 17.89 -2.92
CA MET A 459 -8.36 17.35 -2.00
C MET A 459 -8.32 18.08 -0.65
N ASP A 460 -9.32 18.92 -0.37
CA ASP A 460 -9.37 19.77 0.82
C ASP A 460 -9.44 18.93 2.11
N PRO A 461 -8.63 19.25 3.14
CA PRO A 461 -8.59 18.49 4.39
C PRO A 461 -9.79 18.71 5.31
N SER A 462 -10.62 19.72 5.06
CA SER A 462 -11.78 20.05 5.89
C SER A 462 -12.76 18.89 5.95
N SER A 463 -13.52 18.83 7.04
CA SER A 463 -14.49 17.74 7.27
C SER A 463 -13.88 16.34 7.12
N ASN A 464 -12.62 16.19 7.51
CA ASN A 464 -11.82 14.96 7.38
C ASN A 464 -11.75 14.46 5.92
N PHE A 465 -11.42 15.36 4.98
CA PHE A 465 -11.27 15.06 3.56
C PHE A 465 -12.57 14.53 2.91
N SER A 466 -13.73 15.13 3.23
CA SER A 466 -15.03 14.61 2.77
C SER A 466 -15.18 14.53 1.25
N ASN A 467 -14.64 15.52 0.52
CA ASN A 467 -14.69 15.58 -0.94
C ASN A 467 -13.84 14.45 -1.55
N TYR A 468 -12.57 14.37 -1.15
CA TYR A 468 -11.67 13.28 -1.54
C TYR A 468 -12.27 11.91 -1.22
N ARG A 469 -12.83 11.70 -0.03
CA ARG A 469 -13.45 10.41 0.33
C ARG A 469 -14.62 10.06 -0.57
N THR A 470 -15.37 11.06 -1.04
CA THR A 470 -16.46 10.85 -2.00
C THR A 470 -15.91 10.47 -3.37
N ALA A 471 -14.86 11.16 -3.84
CA ALA A 471 -14.18 10.82 -5.07
C ALA A 471 -13.55 9.41 -5.04
N LEU A 472 -12.92 9.04 -3.91
CA LEU A 472 -12.35 7.71 -3.69
C LEU A 472 -13.43 6.63 -3.75
N ARG A 473 -14.57 6.81 -3.06
CA ARG A 473 -15.70 5.86 -3.14
C ARG A 473 -16.20 5.70 -4.57
N GLY A 474 -16.29 6.80 -5.31
CA GLY A 474 -16.63 6.76 -6.74
C GLY A 474 -15.61 5.93 -7.54
N ALA A 475 -14.31 6.10 -7.30
CA ALA A 475 -13.26 5.31 -7.94
C ALA A 475 -13.32 3.82 -7.58
N THR A 476 -13.53 3.48 -6.29
CA THR A 476 -13.72 2.09 -5.84
C THR A 476 -14.91 1.45 -6.56
N GLN A 477 -16.05 2.14 -6.62
CA GLN A 477 -17.23 1.62 -7.31
C GLN A 477 -16.99 1.42 -8.81
N ARG A 478 -16.30 2.37 -9.48
CA ARG A 478 -15.89 2.21 -10.88
C ARG A 478 -15.02 0.97 -11.09
N SER A 479 -14.10 0.71 -10.17
CA SER A 479 -13.23 -0.48 -10.22
C SER A 479 -14.00 -1.79 -10.05
N GLU A 480 -15.01 -1.82 -9.19
CA GLU A 480 -15.85 -3.02 -8.97
C GLU A 480 -16.69 -3.37 -10.20
N THR A 481 -17.19 -2.38 -10.92
CA THR A 481 -18.01 -2.55 -12.13
C THR A 481 -17.22 -2.38 -13.43
N ALA A 482 -15.89 -2.43 -13.37
CA ALA A 482 -15.02 -2.10 -14.49
C ALA A 482 -15.20 -3.06 -15.69
N HIS A 483 -15.27 -2.48 -16.89
CA HIS A 483 -15.29 -3.21 -18.17
C HIS A 483 -13.93 -3.18 -18.87
N SER A 484 -13.01 -2.33 -18.39
CA SER A 484 -11.63 -2.21 -18.86
C SER A 484 -10.63 -2.33 -17.70
N SER A 485 -9.36 -2.59 -18.02
CA SER A 485 -8.27 -2.58 -17.04
C SER A 485 -7.99 -1.18 -16.48
N GLN A 486 -8.24 -0.13 -17.27
CA GLN A 486 -8.06 1.26 -16.85
C GLN A 486 -9.04 1.66 -15.73
N GLU A 487 -10.29 1.24 -15.82
CA GLU A 487 -11.32 1.55 -14.82
C GLU A 487 -11.04 0.91 -13.44
N LYS A 488 -10.16 -0.09 -13.39
CA LYS A 488 -9.75 -0.77 -12.14
C LYS A 488 -8.74 0.04 -11.32
N ILE A 489 -8.15 1.09 -11.88
CA ILE A 489 -7.09 1.84 -11.21
C ILE A 489 -7.69 2.66 -10.05
N VAL A 490 -7.19 2.38 -8.85
CA VAL A 490 -7.46 3.17 -7.64
C VAL A 490 -6.16 3.32 -6.89
N ILE A 491 -5.61 4.53 -6.83
CA ILE A 491 -4.42 4.84 -6.05
C ILE A 491 -4.83 5.89 -5.01
N PRO A 492 -5.06 5.49 -3.75
CA PRO A 492 -5.56 6.39 -2.71
C PRO A 492 -4.51 7.44 -2.33
N PHE A 493 -4.94 8.56 -1.76
CA PHE A 493 -4.03 9.45 -1.05
C PHE A 493 -3.46 8.71 0.17
N PHE A 494 -2.24 8.22 -0.01
CA PHE A 494 -1.73 7.13 0.81
C PHE A 494 -1.40 7.55 2.24
N SER A 495 -0.97 8.80 2.43
CA SER A 495 -0.74 9.33 3.78
C SER A 495 -2.02 9.34 4.62
N LEU A 496 -3.18 9.60 4.00
CA LEU A 496 -4.47 9.56 4.69
C LEU A 496 -4.91 8.11 4.96
N LEU A 497 -4.69 7.18 4.02
CA LEU A 497 -4.93 5.75 4.25
C LEU A 497 -4.16 5.22 5.47
N ILE A 498 -2.85 5.51 5.55
CA ILE A 498 -2.01 5.12 6.69
C ILE A 498 -2.50 5.77 7.99
N LYS A 499 -2.89 7.04 7.93
CA LYS A 499 -3.45 7.76 9.08
C LYS A 499 -4.76 7.12 9.56
N ASP A 500 -5.65 6.71 8.65
CA ASP A 500 -6.91 6.07 9.00
C ASP A 500 -6.68 4.70 9.67
N ILE A 501 -5.79 3.87 9.12
CA ILE A 501 -5.42 2.57 9.71
C ILE A 501 -4.78 2.76 11.10
N TYR A 502 -3.95 3.79 11.26
CA TYR A 502 -3.39 4.14 12.57
C TYR A 502 -4.47 4.46 13.60
N PHE A 503 -5.39 5.38 13.26
CA PHE A 503 -6.44 5.79 14.20
C PHE A 503 -7.43 4.66 14.50
N LEU A 504 -7.69 3.79 13.53
CA LEU A 504 -8.45 2.57 13.76
C LEU A 504 -7.75 1.65 14.78
N ASN A 505 -6.42 1.50 14.66
CA ASN A 505 -5.65 0.73 15.64
C ASN A 505 -5.67 1.38 17.04
N GLU A 506 -5.42 2.68 17.14
CA GLU A 506 -5.35 3.37 18.43
C GLU A 506 -6.73 3.56 19.09
N GLY A 507 -7.79 3.62 18.29
CA GLY A 507 -9.15 3.86 18.77
C GLY A 507 -9.78 2.68 19.50
N CYS A 508 -9.18 1.49 19.46
CA CYS A 508 -9.71 0.27 20.07
C CYS A 508 -8.63 -0.52 20.81
N ALA A 509 -8.96 -1.01 22.01
CA ALA A 509 -8.04 -1.84 22.80
C ALA A 509 -7.81 -3.19 22.10
N SER A 510 -6.54 -3.59 21.96
CA SER A 510 -6.17 -4.88 21.37
C SER A 510 -6.48 -6.08 22.29
N ARG A 511 -6.61 -5.84 23.60
CA ARG A 511 -7.04 -6.81 24.59
C ARG A 511 -8.23 -6.28 25.39
N LEU A 512 -9.20 -7.15 25.64
CA LEU A 512 -10.37 -6.90 26.46
C LEU A 512 -10.05 -7.11 27.96
N PRO A 513 -10.89 -6.64 28.90
CA PRO A 513 -10.65 -6.78 30.34
C PRO A 513 -10.49 -8.24 30.83
N ASN A 514 -11.08 -9.20 30.12
CA ASN A 514 -10.93 -10.64 30.40
C ASN A 514 -9.63 -11.24 29.83
N GLY A 515 -8.73 -10.43 29.26
CA GLY A 515 -7.47 -10.86 28.66
C GLY A 515 -7.59 -11.34 27.20
N HIS A 516 -8.82 -11.49 26.68
CA HIS A 516 -9.05 -11.91 25.29
C HIS A 516 -8.51 -10.87 24.30
N ILE A 517 -8.08 -11.35 23.15
CA ILE A 517 -7.79 -10.50 22.00
C ILE A 517 -9.12 -10.03 21.41
N ASN A 518 -9.22 -8.72 21.16
CA ASN A 518 -10.36 -8.11 20.51
C ASN A 518 -10.29 -8.37 19.00
N PHE A 519 -11.03 -9.38 18.52
CA PHE A 519 -11.00 -9.82 17.13
C PHE A 519 -11.85 -8.94 16.21
N GLU A 520 -12.89 -8.25 16.72
CA GLU A 520 -13.64 -7.23 15.95
C GLU A 520 -12.72 -6.11 15.46
N LYS A 521 -11.81 -5.65 16.32
CA LYS A 521 -10.78 -4.68 15.93
C LYS A 521 -9.92 -5.23 14.79
N LEU A 522 -9.52 -6.50 14.87
CA LEU A 522 -8.67 -7.12 13.86
C LEU A 522 -9.40 -7.26 12.52
N TRP A 523 -10.70 -7.57 12.55
CA TRP A 523 -11.54 -7.58 11.34
C TRP A 523 -11.55 -6.24 10.63
N GLU A 524 -11.75 -5.14 11.35
CA GLU A 524 -11.80 -3.83 10.71
C GLU A 524 -10.42 -3.44 10.15
N LEU A 525 -9.32 -3.76 10.85
CA LEU A 525 -7.96 -3.54 10.31
C LEU A 525 -7.73 -4.36 9.03
N ALA A 526 -8.10 -5.64 9.05
CA ALA A 526 -7.95 -6.54 7.91
C ALA A 526 -8.79 -6.08 6.72
N LYS A 527 -9.99 -5.54 6.96
CA LYS A 527 -10.84 -4.98 5.91
C LYS A 527 -10.18 -3.83 5.17
N GLN A 528 -9.61 -2.86 5.90
CA GLN A 528 -8.90 -1.72 5.30
C GLN A 528 -7.69 -2.18 4.47
N VAL A 529 -6.91 -3.13 4.99
CA VAL A 529 -5.76 -3.68 4.27
C VAL A 529 -6.21 -4.51 3.06
N SER A 530 -7.29 -5.28 3.16
CA SER A 530 -7.81 -6.10 2.06
C SER A 530 -8.23 -5.25 0.86
N GLU A 531 -8.87 -4.11 1.11
CA GLU A 531 -9.24 -3.17 0.05
C GLU A 531 -7.99 -2.66 -0.70
N PHE A 532 -6.95 -2.28 0.04
CA PHE A 532 -5.65 -1.93 -0.53
C PHE A 532 -5.02 -3.07 -1.35
N LEU A 533 -5.13 -4.32 -0.88
CA LEU A 533 -4.58 -5.48 -1.57
C LEU A 533 -5.23 -5.74 -2.93
N VAL A 534 -6.49 -5.32 -3.13
CA VAL A 534 -7.16 -5.38 -4.44
C VAL A 534 -6.54 -4.34 -5.37
N TRP A 535 -6.41 -3.10 -4.91
CA TRP A 535 -5.89 -2.00 -5.72
C TRP A 535 -4.45 -2.20 -6.19
N ARG A 536 -3.58 -2.74 -5.33
CA ARG A 536 -2.17 -2.97 -5.68
C ARG A 536 -1.96 -4.06 -6.74
N GLN A 537 -2.96 -4.90 -7.02
CA GLN A 537 -2.86 -6.00 -8.01
C GLN A 537 -3.13 -5.54 -9.45
N VAL A 538 -3.54 -4.29 -9.64
CA VAL A 538 -3.84 -3.73 -10.95
C VAL A 538 -2.54 -3.56 -11.74
N VAL A 539 -2.44 -4.27 -12.87
CA VAL A 539 -1.37 -4.04 -13.85
C VAL A 539 -1.70 -2.78 -14.62
N CYS A 540 -0.74 -1.84 -14.68
CA CYS A 540 -0.92 -0.59 -15.40
C CYS A 540 -1.18 -0.86 -16.89
N PRO A 541 -2.33 -0.41 -17.44
CA PRO A 541 -2.73 -0.74 -18.81
C PRO A 541 -2.17 0.21 -19.87
N PHE A 542 -1.48 1.27 -19.46
CA PHE A 542 -0.93 2.28 -20.35
C PHE A 542 0.41 1.85 -20.95
N ASP A 543 0.79 2.42 -22.09
CA ASP A 543 2.11 2.18 -22.66
C ASP A 543 3.22 2.78 -21.80
N ARG A 544 4.36 2.08 -21.74
CA ARG A 544 5.53 2.52 -20.96
C ARG A 544 6.44 3.39 -21.80
N GLU A 545 6.57 4.67 -21.43
CA GLU A 545 7.49 5.61 -22.05
C GLU A 545 8.78 5.75 -21.22
N ARG A 546 9.78 4.92 -21.56
CA ARG A 546 11.05 4.82 -20.81
C ARG A 546 11.75 6.16 -20.58
N ARG A 547 11.72 7.06 -21.57
CA ARG A 547 12.37 8.39 -21.47
C ARG A 547 11.70 9.26 -20.40
N ILE A 548 10.38 9.26 -20.34
CA ILE A 548 9.60 10.03 -19.37
C ILE A 548 9.77 9.43 -17.97
N LEU A 549 9.65 8.10 -17.84
CA LEU A 549 9.87 7.40 -16.58
C LEU A 549 11.25 7.71 -16.00
N GLN A 550 12.29 7.59 -16.83
CA GLN A 550 13.67 7.92 -16.44
C GLN A 550 13.81 9.37 -15.98
N TYR A 551 13.18 10.31 -16.69
CA TYR A 551 13.16 11.72 -16.29
C TYR A 551 12.54 11.89 -14.89
N LEU A 552 11.32 11.40 -14.69
CA LEU A 552 10.60 11.50 -13.43
C LEU A 552 11.42 10.95 -12.24
N VAL A 553 12.06 9.79 -12.42
CA VAL A 553 12.79 9.13 -11.32
C VAL A 553 14.21 9.63 -11.09
N THR A 554 14.87 10.24 -12.09
CA THR A 554 16.31 10.61 -11.98
C THR A 554 16.63 12.08 -12.16
N THR A 555 15.63 12.92 -12.47
CA THR A 555 15.83 14.37 -12.54
C THR A 555 16.18 14.95 -11.17
N PRO A 556 17.26 15.75 -11.05
CA PRO A 556 17.67 16.34 -9.78
C PRO A 556 16.61 17.29 -9.21
N ILE A 557 16.19 17.09 -7.97
CA ILE A 557 15.24 18.00 -7.31
C ILE A 557 16.00 19.00 -6.44
N PHE A 558 15.51 20.23 -6.36
CA PHE A 558 16.04 21.22 -5.44
C PHE A 558 15.67 20.85 -3.99
N THR A 559 16.61 21.10 -3.09
CA THR A 559 16.35 21.18 -1.66
C THR A 559 15.44 22.37 -1.33
N GLU A 560 14.90 22.41 -0.11
CA GLU A 560 14.06 23.52 0.35
C GLU A 560 14.78 24.88 0.24
N ASP A 561 16.04 24.95 0.67
CA ASP A 561 16.88 26.15 0.57
C ASP A 561 17.09 26.59 -0.89
N GLU A 562 17.37 25.63 -1.78
CA GLU A 562 17.57 25.87 -3.22
C GLU A 562 16.28 26.34 -3.91
N LEU A 563 15.11 25.77 -3.55
CA LEU A 563 13.81 26.21 -4.05
C LEU A 563 13.55 27.66 -3.66
N HIS A 564 13.76 28.02 -2.39
CA HIS A 564 13.59 29.39 -1.93
C HIS A 564 14.52 30.35 -2.67
N LEU A 565 15.79 29.98 -2.85
CA LEU A 565 16.74 30.80 -3.61
C LEU A 565 16.31 30.97 -5.07
N ALA A 566 15.99 29.87 -5.77
CA ALA A 566 15.56 29.89 -7.17
C ALA A 566 14.27 30.71 -7.35
N SER A 567 13.34 30.64 -6.39
CA SER A 567 12.14 31.48 -6.36
C SER A 567 12.48 32.97 -6.30
N TYR A 568 13.41 33.38 -5.43
CA TYR A 568 13.86 34.77 -5.34
C TYR A 568 14.62 35.26 -6.58
N GLU A 569 15.28 34.35 -7.30
CA GLU A 569 15.95 34.64 -8.57
C GLU A 569 14.95 34.78 -9.72
N SER A 570 13.88 33.98 -9.69
CA SER A 570 12.77 34.04 -10.65
C SER A 570 11.88 35.26 -10.47
N GLU A 571 11.59 35.65 -9.22
CA GLU A 571 10.85 36.86 -8.83
C GLU A 571 11.45 37.43 -7.54
N GLY A 572 12.05 38.62 -7.64
CA GLY A 572 12.77 39.27 -6.54
C GLY A 572 11.96 39.45 -5.25
N PRO A 573 12.63 39.64 -4.10
CA PRO A 573 11.99 39.78 -2.80
C PRO A 573 11.10 41.04 -2.74
N GLU A 574 9.92 40.90 -2.15
CA GLU A 574 8.91 41.96 -2.08
C GLU A 574 9.09 42.90 -0.89
N ASN A 575 9.71 42.40 0.19
CA ASN A 575 9.89 43.14 1.44
C ASN A 575 11.29 42.95 2.03
N ASN A 576 11.61 43.68 3.10
CA ASN A 576 12.94 43.63 3.73
C ASN A 576 13.24 42.26 4.37
N MET A 577 12.24 41.59 4.95
CA MET A 577 12.43 40.25 5.50
C MET A 577 12.84 39.25 4.42
N GLU A 578 12.18 39.25 3.26
CA GLU A 578 12.55 38.40 2.13
C GLU A 578 13.94 38.74 1.57
N LYS A 579 14.33 40.03 1.56
CA LYS A 579 15.70 40.44 1.18
C LYS A 579 16.73 39.83 2.12
N ASP A 580 16.44 39.81 3.43
CA ASP A 580 17.32 39.22 4.45
C ASP A 580 17.36 37.70 4.33
N SER A 581 16.22 37.04 4.18
CA SER A 581 16.14 35.59 3.94
C SER A 581 16.95 35.18 2.71
N ARG A 582 16.81 35.89 1.59
CA ARG A 582 17.59 35.64 0.37
C ARG A 582 19.09 35.81 0.61
N ARG A 583 19.52 36.83 1.35
CA ARG A 583 20.93 37.06 1.70
C ARG A 583 21.47 35.92 2.58
N SER A 584 20.71 35.52 3.59
CA SER A 584 21.04 34.41 4.49
C SER A 584 21.18 33.08 3.72
N LEU A 585 20.21 32.75 2.87
CA LEU A 585 20.21 31.54 2.05
C LEU A 585 21.42 31.47 1.12
N ARG A 586 21.75 32.57 0.42
CA ARG A 586 22.96 32.64 -0.40
C ARG A 586 24.22 32.39 0.41
N SER A 587 24.34 33.00 1.59
CA SER A 587 25.50 32.80 2.46
C SER A 587 25.62 31.35 2.93
N SER A 588 24.50 30.75 3.35
CA SER A 588 24.42 29.36 3.83
C SER A 588 24.82 28.36 2.74
N LEU A 589 24.28 28.50 1.53
CA LEU A 589 24.58 27.62 0.41
C LEU A 589 26.04 27.74 -0.03
N LEU A 590 26.59 28.95 -0.11
CA LEU A 590 28.02 29.17 -0.39
C LEU A 590 28.93 28.55 0.69
N HIS A 591 28.53 28.60 1.96
CA HIS A 591 29.29 27.95 3.04
C HIS A 591 29.24 26.43 2.96
N ARG A 592 28.11 25.85 2.51
CA ARG A 592 27.99 24.41 2.25
C ARG A 592 28.86 23.98 1.07
N GLU A 593 28.89 24.77 0.00
CA GLU A 593 29.75 24.51 -1.18
C GLU A 593 31.24 24.52 -0.81
N ASN A 594 31.68 25.43 0.06
CA ASN A 594 33.08 25.50 0.48
C ASN A 594 33.52 24.38 1.46
N ARG A 595 32.59 23.57 1.98
CA ARG A 595 32.86 22.48 2.93
C ARG A 595 32.78 21.08 2.32
N THR A 596 32.23 20.95 1.11
CA THR A 596 32.19 19.70 0.32
C THR A 596 33.30 19.70 -0.70
#